data_AF-A0A957TGD5-F1
#
_entry.id   AF-A0A957TGD5-F1
#
_cell.length_a   1.000
_cell.length_b   1.000
_cell.length_c   1.000
_cell.angle_alpha   90.00
_cell.angle_beta   90.00
_cell.angle_gamma   90.00
#
_symmetry.space_group_name_H-M   'P 1'
#
loop_
_entity.id
_entity.type
_entity.pdbx_description
1 polymer ?
#
loop_
_entity_poly.entity_id
_entity_poly.type
_entity_poly.pdbx_seq_one_letter_code
_entity_poly.pdbx_strand_id
1 'polypeptide(L)'
;MQSKIKTRKELNREYMERVKPAGIYQVKNTANGKMLLGSSLNLEGPLNRHKFMLKIGSHTNKSLQKDWDELGPDNFVFEILEEVKVVESPNFNLSDELTLLEMLWLEKLQPVENGYNLNARIREA
;
A
#
# COMPACT_ATOMS: atom_id res chain seq x y z
N MET A 1 -20.34 32.21 -0.58
CA MET A 1 -20.29 31.02 -1.47
C MET A 1 -20.60 29.80 -0.60
N GLN A 2 -21.84 29.28 -0.63
CA GLN A 2 -22.20 28.11 0.18
C GLN A 2 -21.74 26.84 -0.55
N SER A 3 -20.88 26.04 0.06
CA SER A 3 -20.56 24.69 -0.43
C SER A 3 -21.80 23.81 -0.25
N LYS A 4 -22.38 23.30 -1.34
CA LYS A 4 -23.43 22.26 -1.27
C LYS A 4 -22.87 21.03 -0.56
N ILE A 5 -23.46 20.65 0.57
CA ILE A 5 -23.13 19.41 1.28
C ILE A 5 -23.68 18.24 0.46
N LYS A 6 -22.79 17.37 -0.01
CA LYS A 6 -23.16 16.17 -0.77
C LYS A 6 -23.80 15.13 0.14
N THR A 7 -24.81 14.42 -0.36
CA THR A 7 -25.46 13.32 0.34
C THR A 7 -24.54 12.10 0.44
N ARG A 8 -24.78 11.23 1.42
CA ARG A 8 -24.02 9.98 1.59
C ARG A 8 -24.07 9.07 0.35
N LYS A 9 -25.17 9.10 -0.40
CA LYS A 9 -25.32 8.35 -1.66
C LYS A 9 -24.43 8.92 -2.76
N GLU A 10 -24.37 10.25 -2.88
CA GLU A 10 -23.50 10.93 -3.85
C GLU A 10 -22.02 10.72 -3.52
N LEU A 11 -21.64 10.84 -2.24
CA LEU A 11 -20.27 10.56 -1.79
C LEU A 11 -19.86 9.11 -2.04
N ASN A 12 -20.73 8.14 -1.77
CA ASN A 12 -20.46 6.73 -2.06
C ASN A 12 -20.31 6.46 -3.55
N ARG A 13 -21.13 7.10 -4.39
CA ARG A 13 -21.06 6.95 -5.85
C ARG A 13 -19.76 7.53 -6.39
N GLU A 14 -19.40 8.75 -6.01
CA GLU A 14 -18.14 9.38 -6.41
C GLU A 14 -16.92 8.57 -5.95
N TYR A 15 -16.96 8.00 -4.75
CA TYR A 15 -15.91 7.10 -4.27
C TYR A 15 -15.78 5.82 -5.11
N MET A 16 -16.91 5.22 -5.50
CA MET A 16 -16.90 4.02 -6.34
C MET A 16 -16.49 4.30 -7.79
N GLU A 17 -16.78 5.49 -8.31
CA GLU A 17 -16.45 5.92 -9.68
C GLU A 17 -15.01 6.46 -9.81
N ARG A 18 -14.35 6.79 -8.69
CA ARG A 18 -12.96 7.24 -8.71
C ARG A 18 -12.02 6.10 -9.10
N VAL A 19 -11.19 6.36 -10.11
CA VAL A 19 -10.06 5.47 -10.46
C VAL A 19 -9.14 5.37 -9.25
N LYS A 20 -8.98 4.15 -8.75
CA LYS A 20 -8.08 3.89 -7.62
C LYS A 20 -6.65 3.78 -8.15
N PRO A 21 -5.69 4.48 -7.55
CA PRO A 21 -4.33 4.45 -8.03
C PRO A 21 -3.74 3.05 -7.81
N ALA A 22 -3.12 2.51 -8.86
CA ALA A 22 -2.27 1.35 -8.78
C ALA A 22 -0.84 1.79 -8.44
N GLY A 23 -0.07 0.97 -7.74
CA GLY A 23 1.32 1.31 -7.44
C GLY A 23 1.95 0.48 -6.33
N ILE A 24 3.04 1.03 -5.79
CA ILE A 24 3.83 0.47 -4.69
C ILE A 24 3.60 1.27 -3.42
N TYR A 25 3.46 0.57 -2.31
CA TYR A 25 3.40 1.15 -0.97
C TYR A 25 4.36 0.44 -0.02
N GLN A 26 4.57 1.06 1.15
CA GLN A 26 5.24 0.40 2.26
C GLN A 26 4.56 0.66 3.60
N VAL A 27 4.77 -0.28 4.52
CA VAL A 27 4.66 -0.06 5.97
C VAL A 27 6.07 -0.08 6.54
N LYS A 28 6.62 1.08 6.91
CA LYS A 28 8.01 1.21 7.36
C LYS A 28 8.08 1.43 8.86
N ASN A 29 8.90 0.62 9.52
CA ASN A 29 9.33 0.82 10.88
C ASN A 29 10.46 1.86 10.89
N THR A 30 10.20 3.04 11.46
CA THR A 30 11.18 4.14 11.50
C THR A 30 12.25 3.96 12.57
N ALA A 31 12.03 3.08 13.56
CA ALA A 31 12.99 2.84 14.63
C ALA A 31 14.16 1.95 14.19
N ASN A 32 13.91 0.94 13.35
CA ASN A 32 14.94 -0.01 12.89
C ASN A 32 15.14 -0.04 11.37
N GLY A 33 14.30 0.69 10.61
CA GLY A 33 14.41 0.79 9.17
C GLY A 33 13.77 -0.35 8.38
N LYS A 34 13.27 -1.43 9.00
CA LYS A 34 12.59 -2.53 8.32
C LYS A 34 11.28 -2.06 7.67
N MET A 35 10.86 -2.74 6.61
CA MET A 35 9.63 -2.39 5.89
C MET A 35 8.90 -3.61 5.33
N LEU A 36 7.57 -3.51 5.25
CA LEU A 36 6.74 -4.38 4.45
C LEU A 36 6.46 -3.64 3.14
N LEU A 37 6.97 -4.15 2.03
CA LEU A 37 6.69 -3.65 0.68
C LEU A 37 5.46 -4.37 0.12
N GLY A 38 4.54 -3.61 -0.47
CA GLY A 38 3.37 -4.16 -1.14
C GLY A 38 3.07 -3.40 -2.42
N SER A 39 2.29 -4.04 -3.29
CA SER A 39 1.78 -3.42 -4.51
C SER A 39 0.32 -3.77 -4.69
N SER A 40 -0.44 -2.92 -5.39
CA SER A 40 -1.84 -3.20 -5.68
C SER A 40 -2.33 -2.38 -6.86
N LEU A 41 -3.43 -2.85 -7.47
CA LEU A 41 -4.24 -2.04 -8.39
C LEU A 41 -5.11 -1.00 -7.64
N ASN A 42 -5.14 -1.07 -6.31
CA ASN A 42 -5.81 -0.11 -5.45
C ASN A 42 -5.00 0.06 -4.15
N LEU A 43 -4.14 1.08 -4.10
CA LEU A 43 -3.23 1.32 -2.97
C LEU A 43 -3.93 1.52 -1.61
N GLU A 44 -5.08 2.20 -1.59
CA GLU A 44 -5.78 2.51 -0.34
C GLU A 44 -6.30 1.26 0.37
N GLY A 45 -6.67 0.21 -0.38
CA GLY A 45 -7.26 -1.00 0.17
C GLY A 45 -6.31 -1.75 1.11
N PRO A 46 -5.20 -2.28 0.60
CA PRO A 46 -4.21 -3.01 1.40
C PRO A 46 -3.58 -2.16 2.51
N LEU A 47 -3.24 -0.89 2.26
CA LEU A 47 -2.68 -0.01 3.29
C LEU A 47 -3.61 0.13 4.51
N ASN A 48 -4.89 0.39 4.26
CA ASN A 48 -5.89 0.47 5.33
C ASN A 48 -6.09 -0.88 6.03
N ARG A 49 -6.06 -1.99 5.28
CA ARG A 49 -6.11 -3.35 5.83
C ARG A 49 -4.94 -3.60 6.79
N HIS A 50 -3.70 -3.33 6.38
CA HIS A 50 -2.53 -3.51 7.24
C HIS A 50 -2.64 -2.68 8.51
N LYS A 51 -2.95 -1.38 8.38
CA LYS A 51 -3.11 -0.48 9.53
C LYS A 51 -4.18 -0.97 10.50
N PHE A 52 -5.32 -1.41 9.99
CA PHE A 52 -6.40 -1.96 10.80
C PHE A 52 -5.96 -3.25 11.51
N MET A 53 -5.39 -4.21 10.77
CA MET A 53 -4.96 -5.50 11.31
C MET A 53 -3.89 -5.35 12.39
N LEU A 54 -2.91 -4.46 12.19
CA LEU A 54 -1.89 -4.13 13.20
C LEU A 54 -2.52 -3.55 14.46
N LYS A 55 -3.46 -2.61 14.31
CA LYS A 55 -4.17 -1.99 15.42
C LYS A 55 -4.96 -3.01 16.26
N ILE A 56 -5.52 -4.04 15.64
CA ILE A 56 -6.32 -5.07 16.35
C ILE A 56 -5.50 -6.32 16.72
N GLY A 57 -4.18 -6.32 16.51
CA GLY A 57 -3.32 -7.45 16.87
C GLY A 57 -3.47 -8.69 15.99
N SER A 58 -4.04 -8.57 14.79
CA SER A 58 -4.40 -9.72 13.93
C SER A 58 -3.57 -9.84 12.66
N HIS A 59 -2.50 -9.04 12.51
CA HIS A 59 -1.70 -9.04 11.30
C HIS A 59 -1.07 -10.43 11.02
N THR A 60 -1.09 -10.84 9.75
CA THR A 60 -0.58 -12.14 9.31
C THR A 60 0.94 -12.22 9.43
N ASN A 61 1.62 -11.10 9.15
CA ASN A 61 3.05 -10.97 9.38
C ASN A 61 3.35 -10.82 10.88
N LYS A 62 3.80 -11.91 11.51
CA LYS A 62 4.07 -11.97 12.96
C LYS A 62 5.26 -11.14 13.39
N SER A 63 6.30 -10.99 12.55
CA SER A 63 7.43 -10.14 12.88
C SER A 63 7.03 -8.67 12.89
N LEU A 64 6.24 -8.24 11.90
CA LEU A 64 5.73 -6.86 11.85
C LEU A 64 4.78 -6.57 13.02
N GLN A 65 3.85 -7.50 13.34
CA GLN A 65 2.96 -7.34 14.48
C GLN A 65 3.73 -7.22 15.80
N LYS A 66 4.74 -8.08 16.00
CA LYS A 66 5.57 -8.04 17.20
C LYS A 66 6.28 -6.69 17.34
N ASP A 67 6.95 -6.24 16.29
CA ASP A 67 7.64 -4.94 16.32
C ASP A 67 6.63 -3.79 16.54
N TRP A 68 5.42 -3.88 15.96
CA TRP A 68 4.35 -2.91 16.18
C TRP A 68 3.88 -2.84 17.63
N ASP A 69 3.69 -4.00 18.27
CA ASP A 69 3.26 -4.09 19.66
C ASP A 69 4.36 -3.59 20.63
N GLU A 70 5.63 -3.86 20.31
CA GLU A 70 6.78 -3.49 21.15
C GLU A 70 7.18 -2.00 21.01
N LEU A 71 7.19 -1.47 19.79
CA LEU A 71 7.66 -0.11 19.51
C LEU A 71 6.52 0.91 19.46
N GLY A 72 5.28 0.45 19.33
CA GLY A 72 4.10 1.29 19.25
C GLY A 72 3.87 1.92 17.88
N PRO A 73 2.63 2.38 17.61
CA PRO A 73 2.19 2.86 16.30
C PRO A 73 2.96 4.09 15.79
N ASP A 74 3.48 4.93 16.66
CA ASP A 74 4.18 6.17 16.30
C ASP A 74 5.53 5.92 15.61
N ASN A 75 6.07 4.70 15.72
CA ASN A 75 7.29 4.27 15.04
C ASN A 75 7.03 3.64 13.66
N PHE A 76 5.82 3.79 13.12
CA PHE A 76 5.46 3.21 11.84
C PHE A 76 4.78 4.22 10.92
N VAL A 77 5.24 4.24 9.67
CA VAL A 77 4.68 5.06 8.61
C VAL A 77 4.09 4.19 7.51
N PHE A 78 2.94 4.61 7.00
CA PHE A 78 2.20 3.96 5.92
C PHE A 78 2.24 4.90 4.72
N GLU A 79 2.95 4.51 3.68
CA GLU A 79 3.34 5.43 2.61
C GLU A 79 3.09 4.81 1.24
N ILE A 80 2.61 5.63 0.30
CA ILE A 80 2.66 5.32 -1.12
C ILE A 80 4.05 5.74 -1.61
N LEU A 81 4.76 4.81 -2.24
CA LEU A 81 6.11 5.05 -2.75
C LEU A 81 6.06 5.54 -4.19
N GLU A 82 5.25 4.89 -5.02
CA GLU A 82 5.13 5.26 -6.44
C GLU A 82 3.79 4.76 -7.01
N GLU A 83 3.08 5.64 -7.72
CA GLU A 83 1.88 5.29 -8.46
C GLU A 83 2.23 4.96 -9.92
N VAL A 84 1.52 4.00 -10.50
CA VAL A 84 1.62 3.73 -11.94
C VAL A 84 1.08 4.92 -12.72
N LYS A 85 1.91 5.47 -13.60
CA LYS A 85 1.51 6.57 -14.49
C LYS A 85 0.59 6.02 -15.58
N VAL A 86 -0.70 6.31 -15.45
CA VAL A 86 -1.68 5.95 -16.47
C VAL A 86 -1.51 6.86 -17.69
N VAL A 87 -1.32 6.25 -18.86
CA VAL A 87 -1.22 6.96 -20.14
C VAL A 87 -2.28 6.44 -21.12
N GLU A 88 -2.83 7.35 -21.91
CA GLU A 88 -3.78 7.01 -22.97
C GLU A 88 -3.02 6.45 -24.18
N SER A 89 -2.85 5.14 -24.22
CA SER A 89 -2.19 4.43 -25.34
C SER A 89 -2.86 3.08 -25.58
N PRO A 90 -3.04 2.66 -26.85
CA PRO A 90 -3.59 1.33 -27.18
C PRO A 90 -2.76 0.16 -26.62
N ASN A 91 -1.48 0.39 -26.32
CA ASN A 91 -0.57 -0.64 -25.82
C ASN A 91 -0.39 -0.59 -24.30
N PHE A 92 -1.05 0.35 -23.60
CA PHE A 92 -0.90 0.48 -22.16
C PHE A 92 -1.67 -0.64 -21.42
N ASN A 93 -0.96 -1.34 -20.53
CA ASN A 93 -1.57 -2.31 -19.63
C ASN A 93 -1.15 -2.00 -18.18
N LEU A 94 -2.13 -1.63 -17.35
CA LEU A 94 -1.91 -1.22 -15.96
C LEU A 94 -1.21 -2.30 -15.12
N SER A 95 -1.56 -3.58 -15.34
CA SER A 95 -0.97 -4.70 -14.61
C SER A 95 0.48 -4.95 -15.04
N ASP A 96 0.79 -4.79 -16.31
CA ASP A 96 2.16 -4.97 -16.82
C ASP A 96 3.07 -3.85 -16.30
N GLU A 97 2.60 -2.60 -16.34
CA GLU A 97 3.32 -1.45 -15.77
C GLU A 97 3.55 -1.60 -14.26
N LEU A 98 2.54 -2.08 -13.52
CA LEU A 98 2.70 -2.40 -12.10
C LEU A 98 3.75 -3.51 -11.89
N THR A 99 3.81 -4.50 -12.78
CA THR A 99 4.81 -5.59 -12.70
C THR A 99 6.23 -5.04 -12.86
N LEU A 100 6.44 -4.14 -13.82
CA LEU A 100 7.74 -3.48 -14.00
C LEU A 100 8.12 -2.69 -12.74
N LEU A 101 7.16 -1.99 -12.15
CA LEU A 101 7.39 -1.21 -10.93
C LEU A 101 7.74 -2.10 -9.73
N GLU A 102 7.06 -3.23 -9.57
CA GLU A 102 7.37 -4.22 -8.54
C GLU A 102 8.81 -4.73 -8.67
N MET A 103 9.25 -5.07 -9.89
CA MET A 103 10.62 -5.54 -10.13
C MET A 103 11.66 -4.49 -9.73
N LEU A 104 11.46 -3.23 -10.14
CA LEU A 104 12.36 -2.12 -9.80
C LEU A 104 12.46 -1.91 -8.28
N TRP A 105 11.33 -1.92 -7.58
CA TRP A 105 11.31 -1.68 -6.14
C TRP A 105 11.80 -2.87 -5.31
N LEU A 106 11.57 -4.11 -5.78
CA LEU A 106 12.14 -5.31 -5.19
C LEU A 106 13.68 -5.31 -5.27
N GLU A 107 14.22 -4.96 -6.44
CA GLU A 107 15.67 -4.83 -6.63
C GLU A 107 16.26 -3.72 -5.76
N LYS A 108 15.58 -2.56 -5.71
CA LYS A 108 16.04 -1.39 -4.96
C LYS A 108 16.05 -1.57 -3.44
N LEU A 109 15.03 -2.23 -2.88
CA LEU A 109 14.85 -2.30 -1.42
C LEU A 109 15.19 -3.66 -0.80
N GLN A 110 15.19 -4.73 -1.59
CA GLN A 110 15.44 -6.10 -1.14
C GLN A 110 14.63 -6.45 0.15
N PRO A 111 13.30 -6.28 0.14
CA PRO A 111 12.49 -6.32 1.38
C PRO A 111 12.41 -7.71 2.03
N VAL A 112 12.85 -8.76 1.33
CA VAL A 112 12.96 -10.11 1.88
C VAL A 112 14.16 -10.25 2.81
N GLU A 113 15.27 -9.57 2.49
CA GLU A 113 16.50 -9.61 3.28
C GLU A 113 16.47 -8.54 4.38
N ASN A 114 15.96 -7.36 4.04
CA ASN A 114 16.06 -6.16 4.89
C ASN A 114 14.73 -5.72 5.53
N GLY A 115 13.66 -6.47 5.31
CA GLY A 115 12.30 -6.07 5.68
C GLY A 115 11.47 -7.17 6.33
N TYR A 116 10.16 -7.03 6.19
CA TYR A 116 9.16 -7.94 6.73
C TYR A 116 8.64 -8.92 5.67
N ASN A 117 8.92 -8.71 4.37
CA ASN A 117 8.41 -9.60 3.31
C ASN A 117 9.03 -10.99 3.43
N LEU A 118 8.20 -12.04 3.31
CA LEU A 118 8.67 -13.43 3.38
C LEU A 118 9.19 -13.95 2.03
N ASN A 119 8.82 -13.29 0.94
CA ASN A 119 9.21 -13.60 -0.43
C ASN A 119 8.95 -12.38 -1.34
N ALA A 120 9.35 -12.49 -2.61
CA ALA A 120 9.23 -11.42 -3.60
C ALA A 120 7.81 -11.23 -4.18
N ARG A 121 6.81 -12.04 -3.79
CA ARG A 121 5.42 -11.80 -4.20
C ARG A 121 4.81 -10.73 -3.28
N ILE A 122 4.78 -9.50 -3.80
CA ILE A 122 4.30 -8.32 -3.05
C ILE A 122 2.93 -7.81 -3.52
N ARG A 123 2.36 -8.39 -4.59
CA ARG A 123 1.07 -7.96 -5.13
C ARG A 123 -0.10 -8.44 -4.29
N GLU A 124 -0.93 -7.47 -3.88
CA GLU A 124 -2.14 -7.64 -3.10
C GLU A 124 -3.38 -7.21 -3.89
N ALA A 125 -4.46 -7.97 -3.70
CA ALA A 125 -5.75 -7.78 -4.36
C ALA A 125 -6.62 -6.69 -3.72
#